data_AF-A0A934THQ9-F1
#
_entry.id   AF-A0A934THQ9-F1
#
_cell.length_a   1.000
_cell.length_b   1.000
_cell.length_c   1.000
_cell.angle_alpha   90.00
_cell.angle_beta   90.00
_cell.angle_gamma   90.00
#
_symmetry.space_group_name_H-M   'P 1'
#
loop_
_entity.id
_entity.type
_entity.pdbx_description
1 polymer ?
#
loop_
_entity_poly.entity_id
_entity_poly.type
_entity_poly.pdbx_seq_one_letter_code
_entity_poly.pdbx_strand_id
1 'polypeptide(L)' 'MNIPILIIQGTNDIQVSTEQAELLTKGNPRAKKVIIKKMNHIMKESDSLDQHEQIQKSYNNSVQPISKDIIKNIAAFINE' A
#
# COMPACT_ATOMS: atom_id res chain seq x y z
N MET A 1 -15.31 14.70 15.47
CA MET A 1 -15.57 14.32 14.06
C MET A 1 -15.57 12.80 13.93
N ASN A 2 -16.64 12.22 13.37
CA ASN A 2 -16.74 10.81 13.01
C ASN A 2 -16.55 10.67 11.50
N ILE A 3 -15.32 10.86 11.04
CA ILE A 3 -14.96 10.62 9.65
C ILE A 3 -14.29 9.25 9.57
N PRO A 4 -14.78 8.33 8.73
CA PRO A 4 -14.10 7.06 8.46
C PRO A 4 -12.69 7.31 7.91
N ILE A 5 -11.71 6.51 8.33
CA ILE A 5 -10.32 6.64 7.88
C ILE A 5 -9.83 5.26 7.45
N LEU A 6 -9.15 5.22 6.29
CA LEU A 6 -8.47 4.06 5.76
C LEU A 6 -6.97 4.35 5.65
N ILE A 7 -6.14 3.46 6.18
CA ILE A 7 -4.68 3.47 6.05
C ILE A 7 -4.31 2.22 5.24
N ILE A 8 -3.69 2.40 4.08
CA ILE A 8 -3.19 1.30 3.23
C ILE A 8 -1.67 1.42 3.13
N GLN A 9 -0.96 0.31 3.32
CA GLN A 9 0.50 0.24 3.12
C GLN A 9 0.90 -1.06 2.44
N GLY A 10 1.91 -1.02 1.58
CA GLY A 10 2.48 -2.19 0.93
C GLY A 10 3.63 -2.81 1.71
N THR A 11 3.78 -4.13 1.69
CA THR A 11 4.93 -4.80 2.35
C THR A 11 6.25 -4.60 1.60
N ASN A 12 6.19 -4.24 0.32
CA ASN A 12 7.36 -4.07 -0.54
C ASN A 12 7.56 -2.62 -0.94
N ASP A 13 6.99 -1.69 -0.18
CA ASP A 13 7.36 -0.29 -0.29
C ASP A 13 8.76 -0.10 0.29
N ILE A 14 9.73 0.13 -0.61
CA ILE A 14 11.13 0.36 -0.28
C ILE A 14 11.40 1.79 0.23
N GLN A 15 10.42 2.69 0.13
CA GLN A 15 10.53 4.08 0.56
C GLN A 15 9.92 4.28 1.95
N VAL A 16 8.84 3.56 2.27
CA VAL A 16 8.10 3.69 3.53
C VAL A 16 7.79 2.32 4.13
N SER A 17 8.23 2.09 5.37
CA SER A 17 8.00 0.81 6.06
C SER A 17 6.55 0.65 6.55
N THR A 18 6.12 -0.60 6.73
CA THR A 18 4.80 -0.91 7.32
C THR A 18 4.64 -0.44 8.76
N GLU A 19 5.74 -0.14 9.45
CA GLU A 19 5.72 0.42 10.81
C GLU A 19 5.01 1.78 10.85
N GLN A 20 5.10 2.59 9.79
CA GLN A 20 4.39 3.87 9.71
C GLN A 20 2.87 3.67 9.75
N ALA A 21 2.35 2.64 9.06
CA ALA A 21 0.92 2.30 9.11
C ALA A 21 0.50 1.85 10.52
N GLU A 22 1.37 1.14 11.24
CA GLU A 22 1.14 0.77 12.64
C GLU A 22 1.08 2.00 13.55
N LEU A 23 2.01 2.94 13.40
CA LEU A 23 2.05 4.17 14.19
C LEU A 23 0.82 5.05 13.92
N LEU A 24 0.42 5.21 12.65
CA LEU A 24 -0.79 5.96 12.28
C LEU A 24 -2.06 5.32 12.86
N THR A 25 -2.16 3.99 12.83
CA THR A 25 -3.30 3.26 13.40
C THR A 25 -3.33 3.37 14.93
N LYS A 26 -2.17 3.38 15.59
CA LYS A 26 -2.08 3.66 17.04
C LYS A 26 -2.53 5.08 17.38
N GLY A 27 -2.20 6.06 16.54
CA GLY A 27 -2.62 7.46 16.71
C GLY A 27 -4.13 7.68 16.56
N ASN A 28 -4.80 6.83 15.77
CA ASN A 28 -6.25 6.81 15.69
C ASN A 28 -6.77 5.37 15.56
N PRO A 29 -7.10 4.71 16.69
CA PRO A 29 -7.55 3.31 16.70
C PRO A 29 -8.86 3.04 15.93
N ARG A 30 -9.58 4.09 15.50
CA ARG A 30 -10.78 3.97 14.65
C ARG A 30 -10.44 3.85 13.15
N ALA A 31 -9.19 4.08 12.76
CA ALA A 31 -8.75 3.93 11.38
C ALA A 31 -8.72 2.44 10.99
N LYS A 32 -9.27 2.12 9.83
CA LYS A 32 -9.13 0.80 9.21
C LYS A 32 -7.73 0.70 8.60
N LYS A 33 -6.94 -0.29 9.02
CA LYS A 33 -5.60 -0.55 8.48
C LYS A 33 -5.62 -1.74 7.54
N VAL A 34 -5.01 -1.58 6.37
CA VAL A 34 -4.84 -2.64 5.37
C VAL A 34 -3.36 -2.72 4.98
N ILE A 35 -2.78 -3.91 5.09
CA ILE A 35 -1.41 -4.18 4.62
C ILE A 35 -1.50 -5.10 3.40
N ILE A 36 -1.01 -4.63 2.26
CA ILE A 36 -1.05 -5.36 0.98
C ILE A 36 0.31 -6.01 0.74
N LYS A 37 0.31 -7.34 0.64
CA LYS A 37 1.53 -8.11 0.38
C LYS A 37 2.08 -7.79 -1.01
N LYS A 38 3.40 -7.71 -1.15
CA LYS A 38 4.14 -7.44 -2.40
C LYS A 38 3.88 -6.07 -3.04
N MET A 39 2.94 -5.27 -2.54
CA MET A 39 2.71 -3.94 -3.09
C MET A 39 3.89 -3.01 -2.73
N ASN A 40 4.39 -2.27 -3.71
CA ASN A 40 5.42 -1.26 -3.56
C ASN A 40 4.86 0.15 -3.46
N HIS A 41 5.76 1.14 -3.41
CA HIS A 41 5.42 2.55 -3.25
C HIS A 41 4.49 3.09 -4.35
N ILE A 42 4.71 2.66 -5.59
CA ILE A 42 3.92 3.09 -6.76
C ILE A 42 2.69 2.18 -6.98
N MET A 43 2.26 1.48 -5.93
CA MET A 43 1.05 0.66 -5.90
C MET A 43 1.09 -0.56 -6.82
N LYS A 44 2.27 -0.99 -7.28
CA LYS A 44 2.46 -2.18 -8.12
C LYS A 44 2.98 -3.35 -7.30
N GLU A 45 2.78 -4.56 -7.79
CA GLU A 45 3.33 -5.76 -7.14
C GLU A 45 4.81 -5.96 -7.52
N SER A 46 5.63 -6.24 -6.52
CA SER A 46 7.04 -6.58 -6.64
C SER A 46 7.36 -7.77 -5.76
N ASP A 47 8.05 -8.76 -6.31
CA ASP A 47 8.56 -9.91 -5.55
C ASP A 47 9.85 -9.60 -4.76
N SER A 48 10.45 -8.44 -5.02
CA SER A 48 11.73 -8.04 -4.44
C SER A 48 11.60 -6.84 -3.52
N LEU A 49 12.47 -6.78 -2.50
CA LEU A 49 12.74 -5.61 -1.66
C LEU A 49 14.03 -4.89 -2.09
N ASP A 50 14.77 -5.44 -3.06
CA ASP A 50 15.95 -4.78 -3.60
C ASP A 50 15.55 -3.55 -4.43
N GLN A 51 16.13 -2.40 -4.09
CA GLN A 51 15.79 -1.13 -4.74
C GLN A 51 16.11 -1.15 -6.23
N HIS A 52 17.26 -1.70 -6.63
CA HIS A 52 17.66 -1.71 -8.03
C HIS A 52 16.74 -2.61 -8.86
N GLU A 53 16.40 -3.80 -8.34
CA GLU A 53 15.46 -4.71 -8.98
C GLU A 53 14.07 -4.09 -9.15
N GLN A 54 13.54 -3.43 -8.11
CA GLN A 54 12.25 -2.74 -8.22
C GLN A 54 12.29 -1.64 -9.28
N ILE A 55 13.37 -0.83 -9.33
CA ILE A 55 13.51 0.25 -10.31
C ILE A 55 13.41 -0.33 -11.73
N GLN A 56 14.16 -1.38 -12.01
CA GLN A 56 14.21 -1.99 -13.35
C GLN A 56 12.90 -2.69 -13.72
N LYS A 57 12.30 -3.46 -12.81
CA LYS A 57 11.16 -4.33 -13.12
C LYS A 57 9.79 -3.67 -12.91
N SER A 58 9.69 -2.67 -12.04
CA SER A 58 8.43 -2.07 -11.63
C SER A 58 8.34 -0.57 -11.92
N TYR A 59 9.28 0.26 -11.42
CA TYR A 59 9.21 1.71 -11.60
C TYR A 59 9.34 2.13 -13.07
N ASN A 60 10.25 1.49 -13.80
CA ASN A 60 10.45 1.75 -15.23
C ASN A 60 9.45 1.04 -16.14
N ASN A 61 8.56 0.21 -15.59
CA ASN A 61 7.61 -0.59 -16.36
C ASN A 61 6.23 0.06 -16.39
N SER A 62 5.95 0.90 -17.39
CA SER A 62 4.68 1.63 -17.50
C SER A 62 3.46 0.75 -17.79
N VAL A 63 3.65 -0.47 -18.30
CA VAL A 63 2.54 -1.38 -18.67
C VAL A 63 2.14 -2.33 -17.55
N GLN A 64 2.95 -2.47 -16.51
CA GLN A 64 2.59 -3.28 -15.34
C GLN A 64 1.38 -2.64 -14.62
N PRO A 65 0.28 -3.38 -14.40
CA PRO A 65 -0.88 -2.85 -13.71
C PRO A 65 -0.58 -2.58 -12.23
N ILE A 66 -1.33 -1.65 -11.65
CA ILE A 66 -1.39 -1.49 -10.19
C ILE A 66 -2.04 -2.73 -9.55
N SER A 67 -1.72 -2.98 -8.28
CA SER A 67 -2.28 -4.12 -7.54
C SER A 67 -3.81 -4.03 -7.51
N LYS A 68 -4.48 -5.15 -7.81
CA LYS A 68 -5.95 -5.20 -7.75
C LYS A 68 -6.45 -5.05 -6.32
N ASP A 69 -5.63 -5.40 -5.34
CA ASP A 69 -5.99 -5.33 -3.93
C ASP A 69 -6.16 -3.89 -3.44
N ILE A 70 -5.34 -2.94 -3.90
CA ILE A 70 -5.53 -1.53 -3.51
C ILE A 70 -6.84 -0.98 -4.07
N ILE A 71 -7.16 -1.28 -5.34
CA ILE A 71 -8.41 -0.88 -5.97
C ILE A 71 -9.60 -1.46 -5.19
N LYS A 72 -9.55 -2.77 -4.90
CA LYS A 72 -10.61 -3.46 -4.15
C LYS A 72 -10.83 -2.85 -2.77
N ASN A 73 -9.76 -2.56 -2.02
CA ASN A 73 -9.88 -2.03 -0.66
C ASN A 73 -10.41 -0.59 -0.65
N ILE A 74 -9.98 0.26 -1.58
CA ILE A 74 -10.50 1.62 -1.72
C ILE A 74 -11.98 1.60 -2.14
N ALA A 75 -12.33 0.80 -3.16
CA ALA A 75 -13.71 0.69 -3.62
C ALA A 75 -14.64 0.14 -2.53
N ALA A 76 -14.19 -0.85 -1.75
CA ALA A 76 -14.97 -1.36 -0.63
C ALA A 76 -15.18 -0.26 0.43
N PHE A 77 -14.13 0.46 0.81
CA PHE A 77 -14.21 1.52 1.82
C PHE A 77 -15.12 2.69 1.43
N ILE A 78 -15.15 3.07 0.15
CA ILE A 78 -16.04 4.14 -0.35
C ILE A 78 -17.52 3.73 -0.30
N ASN A 79 -17.81 2.43 -0.42
CA ASN A 79 -19.17 1.89 -0.46
C ASN A 79 -19.63 1.29 0.88
N GLU A 80 -18.87 1.48 1.96
CA GLU A 80 -19.26 1.13 3.35
C GLU A 80 -20.27 2.15 3.91
#